data_AF-A0A8X6Y094-F1
#
_entry.id   AF-A0A8X6Y094-F1
#
_cell.length_a   1.000
_cell.length_b   1.000
_cell.length_c   1.000
_cell.angle_alpha   90.00
_cell.angle_beta   90.00
_cell.angle_gamma   90.00
#
_symmetry.space_group_name_H-M   'P 1'
#
loop_
_entity.id
_entity.type
_entity.pdbx_description
1 polymer ?
#
loop_
_entity_poly.entity_id
_entity_poly.type
_entity_poly.pdbx_seq_one_letter_code
_entity_poly.pdbx_strand_id
1 'polypeptide(L)'
;MFSVQYPKEEALQAEENVTGEYLKEFGHLDNETLMYCQSISNQMGWPVPCSRNNTIHMLVSDGNTGYRNCYTLFSSIGNHALSKHTLVVPKRKEALFHLVFDMQSEEYFRPDREVGAIISIHSPNSLVNPFYDGFVIKPGNLYTVHLKMASTFFFCFMPSKVKERQ
;
A
#
# COMPACT_ATOMS: atom_id res chain seq x y z
N MET A 1 -2.05 -33.03 -7.86
CA MET A 1 -2.05 -33.13 -6.39
C MET A 1 -0.80 -32.38 -5.94
N PHE A 2 -0.92 -31.13 -5.51
CA PHE A 2 0.23 -30.33 -5.07
C PHE A 2 0.48 -30.62 -3.59
N SER A 3 1.67 -31.12 -3.23
CA SER A 3 2.03 -31.31 -1.83
C SER A 3 2.25 -29.94 -1.19
N VAL A 4 1.40 -29.58 -0.24
CA VAL A 4 1.59 -28.36 0.57
C VAL A 4 2.83 -28.60 1.43
N GLN A 5 3.94 -27.94 1.11
CA GLN A 5 5.13 -27.95 1.96
C GLN A 5 4.93 -26.89 3.04
N TYR A 6 4.91 -27.33 4.30
CA TYR A 6 4.89 -26.43 5.43
C TYR A 6 6.26 -25.75 5.58
N PRO A 7 6.30 -24.48 6.02
CA PRO A 7 7.55 -23.80 6.30
C PRO A 7 8.35 -24.54 7.37
N LYS A 8 9.67 -24.59 7.19
CA LYS A 8 10.56 -25.15 8.20
C LYS A 8 10.61 -24.23 9.41
N GLU A 9 10.93 -24.79 10.57
CA GLU A 9 10.97 -24.06 11.84
C GLU A 9 11.96 -22.89 11.82
N GLU A 10 13.07 -23.02 11.07
CA GLU A 10 14.03 -21.93 10.90
C GLU A 10 13.45 -20.74 10.13
N ALA A 11 12.54 -20.97 9.18
CA ALA A 11 11.87 -19.91 8.44
C ALA A 11 10.85 -19.17 9.32
N LEU A 12 10.19 -19.88 10.23
CA LEU A 12 9.27 -19.28 11.20
C LEU A 12 10.02 -18.42 12.22
N GLN A 13 11.15 -18.90 12.73
CA GLN A 13 12.01 -18.16 13.66
C GLN A 13 12.67 -16.94 12.99
N ALA A 14 13.03 -17.04 11.71
CA ALA A 14 13.54 -15.91 10.95
C ALA A 14 12.52 -14.76 10.83
N GLU A 15 11.23 -15.08 10.67
CA GLU A 15 10.15 -14.07 10.64
C GLU A 15 9.93 -13.39 12.00
N GLU A 16 10.12 -14.11 13.11
CA GLU A 16 9.99 -13.57 14.46
C GLU A 16 11.17 -12.66 14.84
N ASN A 17 12.38 -12.96 14.35
CA ASN A 17 13.62 -12.24 14.64
C ASN A 17 14.07 -11.30 13.51
N VAL A 18 13.12 -10.76 12.74
CA VAL A 18 13.42 -9.88 11.61
C VAL A 18 14.11 -8.59 12.05
N THR A 19 15.33 -8.37 11.55
CA THR A 19 16.07 -7.10 11.72
C THR A 19 15.80 -6.14 10.56
N GLY A 20 16.13 -4.86 10.75
CA GLY A 20 16.04 -3.87 9.67
C GLY A 20 17.00 -4.15 8.50
N GLU A 21 18.11 -4.85 8.72
CA GLU A 21 19.02 -5.28 7.65
C GLU A 21 18.42 -6.45 6.86
N TYR A 22 17.81 -7.41 7.56
CA TYR A 22 17.11 -8.52 6.91
C TYR A 22 16.01 -8.02 5.98
N LEU A 23 15.20 -7.04 6.40
CA LEU A 23 14.15 -6.46 5.55
C LEU A 23 14.67 -5.64 4.37
N LYS A 24 15.91 -5.12 4.45
CA LYS A 24 16.53 -4.46 3.29
C LYS A 24 16.98 -5.46 2.24
N GLU A 25 17.36 -6.67 2.65
CA GLU A 25 17.87 -7.70 1.75
C GLU A 25 16.75 -8.60 1.20
N PHE A 26 15.77 -8.95 2.04
CA PHE A 26 14.74 -9.95 1.72
C PHE A 26 13.31 -9.41 1.75
N GLY A 27 13.09 -8.17 2.18
CA GLY A 27 11.76 -7.59 2.18
C GLY A 27 11.37 -7.08 0.79
N HIS A 28 10.08 -7.17 0.45
CA HIS A 28 9.55 -6.67 -0.83
C HIS A 28 9.96 -5.23 -1.08
N LEU A 29 10.43 -4.96 -2.30
CA LEU A 29 10.82 -3.62 -2.75
C LEU A 29 9.62 -2.84 -3.31
N ASP A 30 9.73 -1.51 -3.34
CA ASP A 30 8.66 -0.65 -3.85
C ASP A 30 8.40 -0.87 -5.34
N ASN A 31 9.47 -1.12 -6.10
CA ASN A 31 9.42 -1.31 -7.54
C ASN A 31 8.88 -2.67 -7.98
N GLU A 32 9.01 -3.68 -7.13
CA GLU A 32 8.43 -5.01 -7.30
C GLU A 32 6.95 -5.00 -6.88
N THR A 33 6.64 -4.30 -5.78
CA THR A 33 5.27 -4.27 -5.24
C THR A 33 4.35 -3.34 -6.03
N LEU A 34 4.79 -2.12 -6.39
CA LEU A 34 4.00 -1.17 -7.16
C LEU A 34 4.38 -1.24 -8.64
N MET A 35 3.66 -2.08 -9.39
CA MET A 35 3.91 -2.26 -10.82
C MET A 35 3.53 -1.04 -11.65
N TYR A 36 2.44 -0.38 -11.31
CA TYR A 36 1.90 0.73 -12.09
C TYR A 36 1.37 1.84 -11.21
N CYS A 37 1.69 3.09 -11.58
CA CYS A 37 1.15 4.27 -10.94
C CYS A 37 0.92 5.37 -11.98
N GLN A 38 -0.32 5.86 -12.04
CA GLN A 38 -0.68 7.07 -12.76
C GLN A 38 -1.43 8.05 -11.86
N SER A 39 -1.22 9.34 -12.09
CA SER A 39 -1.98 10.43 -11.49
C SER A 39 -2.49 11.41 -12.54
N ILE A 40 -3.50 12.20 -12.22
CA ILE A 40 -3.97 13.27 -13.10
C ILE A 40 -3.04 14.49 -12.98
N SER A 41 -2.52 14.98 -14.11
CA SER A 41 -1.68 16.18 -14.12
C SER A 41 -2.47 17.45 -13.82
N ASN A 42 -1.93 18.27 -12.91
CA ASN A 42 -2.48 19.57 -12.52
C ASN A 42 -2.60 20.57 -13.69
N GLN A 43 -1.79 20.42 -14.75
CA GLN A 43 -1.71 21.40 -15.84
C GLN A 43 -2.57 21.05 -17.05
N MET A 44 -2.81 19.76 -17.30
CA MET A 44 -3.45 19.31 -18.55
C MET A 44 -4.61 18.33 -18.35
N GLY A 45 -4.85 17.81 -17.15
CA GLY A 45 -5.94 16.86 -16.89
C GLY A 45 -5.73 15.46 -17.49
N TRP A 46 -4.60 15.21 -18.15
CA TRP A 46 -4.25 13.89 -18.69
C TRP A 46 -3.58 13.02 -17.62
N PRO A 47 -3.73 11.68 -17.70
CA PRO A 47 -2.97 10.74 -16.88
C PRO A 47 -1.46 10.88 -17.16
N VAL A 48 -0.68 11.03 -16.11
CA VAL A 48 0.78 11.04 -16.16
C VAL A 48 1.35 9.98 -15.21
N PRO A 49 2.48 9.34 -15.54
CA PRO A 49 3.14 8.43 -14.62
C PRO A 49 3.53 9.13 -13.31
N CYS A 50 3.36 8.45 -12.18
CA CYS A 50 3.77 8.99 -10.89
C CYS A 50 5.29 9.06 -10.77
N SER A 51 5.81 10.12 -10.15
CA SER A 51 7.22 10.19 -9.76
C SER A 51 7.46 9.32 -8.52
N ARG A 52 8.51 8.47 -8.58
CA ARG A 52 8.97 7.65 -7.45
C ARG A 52 10.11 8.29 -6.65
N ASN A 53 10.62 9.44 -7.08
CA ASN A 53 11.78 10.09 -6.45
C ASN A 53 11.53 10.54 -5.00
N ASN A 54 10.26 10.60 -4.59
CA ASN A 54 9.84 11.03 -3.26
C ASN A 54 9.15 9.89 -2.48
N THR A 55 9.37 8.63 -2.86
CA THR A 55 8.91 7.50 -2.08
C THR A 55 9.72 7.43 -0.78
N ILE A 56 9.03 7.42 0.35
CA ILE A 56 9.66 7.21 1.66
C ILE A 56 9.55 5.73 2.01
N HIS A 57 10.68 5.10 2.32
CA HIS A 57 10.74 3.75 2.87
C HIS A 57 10.81 3.80 4.39
N MET A 58 9.97 2.99 5.05
CA MET A 58 9.94 2.86 6.51
C MET A 58 9.81 1.39 6.91
N LEU A 59 10.41 1.05 8.05
CA LEU A 59 10.20 -0.22 8.72
C LEU A 59 9.11 -0.03 9.77
N VAL A 60 8.02 -0.77 9.66
CA VAL A 60 6.85 -0.57 10.51
C VAL A 60 6.46 -1.89 11.16
N SER A 61 6.26 -1.87 12.48
CA SER A 61 5.79 -3.04 13.23
C SER A 61 4.27 -3.15 13.14
N ASP A 62 3.80 -4.38 12.91
CA ASP A 62 2.38 -4.74 12.97
C ASP A 62 1.89 -5.08 14.40
N GLY A 63 2.80 -5.01 15.39
CA GLY A 63 2.53 -5.32 16.79
C GLY A 63 2.48 -6.81 17.15
N ASN A 64 2.53 -7.71 16.17
CA ASN A 64 2.40 -9.16 16.40
C ASN A 64 3.52 -9.97 15.76
N THR A 65 3.73 -9.81 14.45
CA THR A 65 4.55 -10.70 13.61
C THR A 65 5.86 -10.06 13.15
N GLY A 66 6.15 -8.86 13.64
CA GLY A 66 7.44 -8.19 13.50
C GLY A 66 7.36 -6.93 12.63
N TYR A 67 8.51 -6.53 12.08
CA TYR A 67 8.60 -5.38 11.19
C TYR A 67 8.33 -5.77 9.73
N ARG A 68 7.83 -4.81 8.96
CA ARG A 68 7.56 -4.92 7.52
C ARG A 68 8.03 -3.67 6.79
N ASN A 69 8.40 -3.83 5.52
CA ASN A 69 8.66 -2.69 4.63
C ASN A 69 7.34 -1.98 4.31
N CYS A 70 7.31 -0.67 4.48
CA CYS A 70 6.22 0.19 4.08
C CYS A 70 6.76 1.33 3.21
N TYR A 71 5.99 1.68 2.18
CA TYR A 71 6.37 2.71 1.22
C TYR A 71 5.28 3.78 1.17
N THR A 72 5.66 5.02 1.45
CA THR A 72 4.76 6.17 1.37
C THR A 72 5.00 6.91 0.06
N LEU A 73 3.95 7.02 -0.74
CA LEU A 73 3.92 7.81 -1.96
C LEU A 73 3.40 9.22 -1.66
N PHE A 74 3.83 10.21 -2.42
CA PHE A 74 3.31 11.60 -2.37
C PHE A 74 3.44 12.29 -1.00
N SER A 75 4.45 11.93 -0.21
CA SER A 75 4.74 12.60 1.06
C SER A 75 5.48 13.93 0.86
N SER A 76 5.12 14.95 1.64
CA SER A 76 5.87 16.22 1.71
C SER A 76 6.99 16.18 2.76
N ILE A 77 7.05 15.13 3.57
CA ILE A 77 8.06 14.99 4.62
C ILE A 77 9.42 14.80 3.98
N GLY A 78 10.37 15.67 4.34
CA GLY A 78 11.70 15.70 3.73
C GLY A 78 11.76 16.33 2.33
N ASN A 79 10.63 16.72 1.73
CA ASN A 79 10.60 17.42 0.45
C ASN A 79 9.73 18.69 0.48
N HIS A 80 10.38 19.85 0.58
CA HIS A 80 9.72 21.16 0.61
C HIS A 80 8.92 21.48 -0.68
N ALA A 81 9.24 20.86 -1.82
CA ALA A 81 8.51 21.09 -3.07
C ALA A 81 7.06 20.59 -3.01
N LEU A 82 6.79 19.51 -2.26
CA LEU A 82 5.47 18.91 -2.10
C LEU A 82 4.63 19.56 -0.98
N SER A 83 5.24 20.38 -0.12
CA SER A 83 4.60 21.00 1.07
C SER A 83 3.39 21.91 0.75
N LYS A 84 3.18 22.28 -0.52
CA LYS A 84 2.13 23.21 -0.96
C LYS A 84 1.18 22.65 -2.01
N HIS A 85 1.25 21.36 -2.34
CA HIS A 85 0.40 20.81 -3.39
C HIS A 85 -0.99 20.46 -2.86
N THR A 86 -1.92 21.39 -3.03
CA THR A 86 -3.36 21.10 -3.07
C THR A 86 -3.59 20.13 -4.23
N LEU A 87 -4.04 18.90 -3.95
CA LEU A 87 -4.46 17.98 -5.00
C LEU A 87 -5.56 18.68 -5.82
N VAL A 88 -5.40 18.75 -7.13
CA VAL A 88 -6.43 19.30 -8.01
C VAL A 88 -7.61 18.34 -7.96
N VAL A 89 -8.68 18.72 -7.26
CA VAL A 89 -9.92 17.93 -7.24
C VAL A 89 -10.51 17.97 -8.65
N PRO A 90 -10.55 16.85 -9.39
CA PRO A 90 -11.04 16.86 -10.74
C PRO A 90 -12.52 17.24 -10.74
N LYS A 91 -12.93 18.06 -11.72
CA LYS A 91 -14.34 18.46 -11.87
C LYS A 91 -15.25 17.27 -12.25
N ARG A 92 -14.66 16.15 -12.68
CA ARG A 92 -15.31 14.90 -13.06
C ARG A 92 -15.00 13.82 -12.03
N LYS A 93 -15.85 12.78 -11.96
CA LYS A 93 -15.66 11.58 -11.13
C LYS A 93 -14.53 10.67 -11.65
N GLU A 94 -13.46 11.25 -12.15
CA GLU A 94 -12.27 10.52 -12.60
C GLU A 94 -11.38 10.24 -11.38
N ALA A 95 -10.76 9.07 -11.35
CA ALA A 95 -9.90 8.70 -10.23
C ALA A 95 -8.59 9.49 -10.32
N LEU A 96 -8.22 10.11 -9.19
CA LEU A 96 -7.01 10.91 -9.06
C LEU A 96 -5.73 10.09 -9.24
N PHE A 97 -5.78 8.84 -8.79
CA PHE A 97 -4.67 7.90 -8.81
C PHE A 97 -5.15 6.54 -9.30
N HIS A 98 -4.35 5.92 -10.16
CA HIS A 98 -4.52 4.55 -10.61
C HIS A 98 -3.27 3.78 -10.21
N LEU A 99 -3.42 2.87 -9.25
CA LEU A 99 -2.33 2.05 -8.70
C LEU A 99 -2.60 0.59 -9.01
N VAL A 100 -1.58 -0.13 -9.49
CA VAL A 100 -1.61 -1.59 -9.63
C VAL A 100 -0.46 -2.15 -8.83
N PHE A 101 -0.78 -3.08 -7.94
CA PHE A 101 0.17 -3.75 -7.08
C PHE A 101 0.34 -5.19 -7.52
N ASP A 102 1.59 -5.65 -7.53
CA ASP A 102 1.91 -7.07 -7.48
C ASP A 102 2.14 -7.44 -6.02
N MET A 103 1.42 -8.47 -5.56
CA MET A 103 1.52 -8.94 -4.19
C MET A 103 2.42 -10.16 -4.08
N GLN A 104 2.99 -10.68 -5.18
CA GLN A 104 3.89 -11.85 -5.20
C GLN A 104 3.36 -13.00 -4.34
N SER A 105 2.10 -13.38 -4.55
CA SER A 105 1.35 -14.34 -3.71
C SER A 105 2.02 -15.70 -3.55
N GLU A 106 2.87 -16.07 -4.52
CA GLU A 106 3.67 -17.28 -4.58
C GLU A 106 4.85 -17.28 -3.60
N GLU A 107 5.29 -16.13 -3.10
CA GLU A 107 6.36 -16.01 -2.10
C GLU A 107 5.85 -16.22 -0.67
N TYR A 108 4.53 -16.23 -0.49
CA TYR A 108 3.89 -16.42 0.82
C TYR A 108 3.84 -17.92 1.14
N PHE A 109 4.59 -18.30 2.17
CA PHE A 109 4.72 -19.69 2.61
C PHE A 109 3.77 -20.08 3.76
N ARG A 110 3.01 -19.12 4.32
CA ARG A 110 2.04 -19.37 5.40
C ARG A 110 0.62 -19.56 4.85
N PRO A 111 0.10 -20.79 4.74
CA PRO A 111 -1.22 -21.05 4.16
C PRO A 111 -2.38 -20.60 5.04
N ASP A 112 -2.13 -20.33 6.32
CA ASP A 112 -3.09 -19.84 7.30
C ASP A 112 -3.32 -18.32 7.23
N ARG A 113 -2.49 -17.58 6.48
CA ARG A 113 -2.61 -16.13 6.34
C ARG A 113 -3.16 -15.75 4.98
N GLU A 114 -4.07 -14.79 4.98
CA GLU A 114 -4.59 -14.22 3.74
C GLU A 114 -3.54 -13.31 3.09
N VAL A 115 -3.23 -13.55 1.82
CA VAL A 115 -2.35 -12.67 1.03
C VAL A 115 -3.09 -11.36 0.73
N GLY A 116 -2.43 -10.25 1.02
CA GLY A 116 -2.97 -8.92 0.79
C GLY A 116 -1.96 -7.82 1.09
N ALA A 117 -2.27 -6.60 0.67
CA ALA A 117 -1.54 -5.40 1.06
C ALA A 117 -2.41 -4.54 1.98
N ILE A 118 -1.78 -3.86 2.93
CA ILE A 118 -2.47 -2.93 3.82
C ILE A 118 -2.16 -1.52 3.37
N ILE A 119 -3.20 -0.76 3.02
CA ILE A 119 -3.09 0.59 2.52
C ILE A 119 -3.70 1.55 3.54
N SER A 120 -2.97 2.61 3.87
CA SER A 120 -3.53 3.76 4.59
C SER A 120 -3.37 5.02 3.76
N ILE A 121 -4.35 5.91 3.87
CA ILE A 121 -4.39 7.19 3.18
C ILE A 121 -4.41 8.27 4.25
N HIS A 122 -3.41 9.14 4.22
CA HIS A 122 -3.17 10.14 5.26
C HIS A 122 -2.79 11.49 4.67
N SER A 123 -2.63 12.49 5.54
CA SER A 123 -2.13 13.82 5.15
C SER A 123 -0.70 13.70 4.60
N PRO A 124 -0.33 14.46 3.55
CA PRO A 124 1.04 14.44 3.02
C PRO A 124 2.09 14.87 4.05
N ASN A 125 1.67 15.59 5.10
CA ASN A 125 2.55 16.11 6.15
C ASN A 125 2.67 15.19 7.38
N SER A 126 2.12 13.97 7.33
CA SER A 126 2.19 13.00 8.42
C SER A 126 2.66 11.65 7.90
N LEU A 127 3.27 10.84 8.76
CA LEU A 127 3.46 9.40 8.53
C LEU A 127 2.55 8.66 9.49
N VAL A 128 1.91 7.61 9.00
CA VAL A 128 1.01 6.76 9.80
C VAL A 128 1.45 5.31 9.68
N ASN A 129 1.08 4.51 10.66
CA ASN A 129 1.27 3.08 10.61
C ASN A 129 0.03 2.43 9.96
N PRO A 130 0.16 1.84 8.75
CA PRO A 130 -0.99 1.25 8.06
C PRO A 130 -1.60 0.04 8.79
N PHE A 131 -0.88 -0.62 9.70
CA PHE A 131 -1.43 -1.74 10.47
C PHE A 131 -2.51 -1.32 11.49
N TYR A 132 -2.53 -0.04 11.89
CA TYR A 132 -3.53 0.51 12.80
C TYR A 132 -4.61 1.32 12.07
N ASP A 133 -4.21 2.10 11.06
CA ASP A 133 -5.09 3.08 10.38
C ASP A 133 -5.36 2.75 8.91
N GLY A 134 -5.05 1.52 8.48
CA GLY A 134 -5.19 1.08 7.10
C GLY A 134 -6.38 0.14 6.86
N PHE A 135 -6.56 -0.20 5.59
CA PHE A 135 -7.49 -1.22 5.14
C PHE A 135 -6.76 -2.24 4.26
N VAL A 136 -7.24 -3.48 4.29
CA VAL A 136 -6.65 -4.59 3.53
C VAL A 136 -7.20 -4.60 2.11
N ILE A 137 -6.33 -4.73 1.12
CA ILE A 137 -6.66 -5.06 -0.26
C ILE A 137 -6.13 -6.46 -0.59
N LYS A 138 -6.88 -7.20 -1.42
CA LYS A 138 -6.59 -8.58 -1.82
C LYS A 138 -6.28 -8.66 -3.31
N PRO A 139 -5.45 -9.61 -3.75
CA PRO A 139 -5.13 -9.77 -5.17
C PRO A 139 -6.39 -10.09 -6.00
N GLY A 140 -6.37 -9.72 -7.28
CA GLY A 140 -7.46 -9.99 -8.23
C GLY A 140 -8.69 -9.09 -8.10
N ASN A 141 -8.70 -8.13 -7.16
CA ASN A 141 -9.82 -7.23 -6.93
C ASN A 141 -9.51 -5.79 -7.36
N LEU A 142 -10.53 -5.10 -7.87
CA LEU A 142 -10.48 -3.66 -8.15
C LEU A 142 -11.09 -2.89 -6.98
N TYR A 143 -10.31 -2.00 -6.37
CA TYR A 143 -10.75 -1.15 -5.27
C TYR A 143 -10.90 0.29 -5.75
N THR A 144 -12.08 0.89 -5.49
CA THR A 144 -12.31 2.32 -5.73
C THR A 144 -12.48 3.02 -4.40
N VAL A 145 -11.55 3.93 -4.08
CA VAL A 145 -11.55 4.67 -2.81
C VAL A 145 -11.94 6.12 -3.07
N HIS A 146 -13.04 6.54 -2.45
CA HIS A 146 -13.50 7.93 -2.50
C HIS A 146 -13.07 8.66 -1.24
N LEU A 147 -12.26 9.71 -1.41
CA LEU A 147 -11.80 10.55 -0.32
C LEU A 147 -12.70 11.76 -0.16
N LYS A 148 -13.12 12.03 1.07
CA LYS A 148 -13.74 13.28 1.47
C LYS A 148 -12.83 13.96 2.47
N MET A 149 -12.38 15.17 2.14
CA MET A 149 -11.61 15.97 3.09
C MET A 149 -12.53 16.35 4.25
N ALA A 150 -12.27 15.80 5.42
CA ALA A 150 -12.92 16.21 6.65
C ALA A 150 -11.88 16.99 7.47
N SER A 151 -12.26 18.15 7.99
CA SER A 151 -11.44 18.88 8.95
C SER A 151 -11.23 18.10 10.26
N THR A 152 -11.89 16.95 10.44
CA THR A 152 -11.69 15.96 11.51
C THR A 152 -12.38 14.63 11.12
N PHE A 153 -11.63 13.51 11.21
CA PHE A 153 -12.00 12.09 10.95
C PHE A 153 -12.16 11.63 9.48
N PHE A 154 -11.35 10.63 9.10
CA PHE A 154 -11.42 9.93 7.81
C PHE A 154 -12.40 8.76 7.88
N PHE A 155 -13.40 8.76 7.01
CA PHE A 155 -14.22 7.59 6.69
C PHE A 155 -13.93 7.19 5.25
N CYS A 156 -13.24 6.06 5.04
CA CYS A 156 -13.21 5.41 3.73
C CYS A 156 -14.49 4.57 3.58
N PHE A 157 -15.31 4.88 2.59
CA PHE A 157 -16.44 4.04 2.21
C PHE A 157 -15.97 3.08 1.10
N MET A 158 -15.92 1.78 1.39
CA MET A 158 -15.83 0.73 0.37
C MET A 158 -17.22 0.13 0.14
N PRO A 159 -17.91 0.44 -0.98
CA PRO A 159 -19.03 -0.38 -1.39
C PRO A 159 -18.50 -1.68 -2.01
N SER A 160 -18.48 -2.76 -1.23
CA SER A 160 -18.35 -4.11 -1.79
C SER A 160 -19.72 -4.56 -2.31
N LYS A 161 -19.86 -4.70 -3.63
CA LYS A 161 -20.93 -5.55 -4.18
C LYS A 161 -20.45 -6.99 -4.18
N VAL A 162 -20.87 -7.74 -3.16
CA VAL A 162 -20.89 -9.20 -3.20
C VAL A 162 -21.85 -9.59 -4.33
N LYS A 163 -21.31 -10.15 -5.41
CA LYS A 163 -22.11 -10.80 -6.44
C LYS A 163 -22.18 -12.28 -6.08
N GLU A 164 -23.25 -12.66 -5.36
CA GLU A 164 -23.63 -14.06 -5.19
C GLU A 164 -23.75 -14.69 -6.60
N ARG A 165 -22.97 -15.74 -6.85
CA ARG A 165 -23.26 -16.66 -7.96
C ARG A 165 -24.09 -17.80 -7.39
N GLN A 166 -25.35 -17.83 -7.84
CA GLN A 166 -26.17 -19.05 -7.90
C GLN A 166 -25.52 -20.08 -8.82
#